data_AF-A0AAV3PIX4-F1
#
_entry.id   AF-A0AAV3PIX4-F1
#
_cell.length_a   1.000
_cell.length_b   1.000
_cell.length_c   1.000
_cell.angle_alpha   90.00
_cell.angle_beta   90.00
_cell.angle_gamma   90.00
#
_symmetry.space_group_name_H-M   'P 1'
#
loop_
_entity.id
_entity.type
_entity.pdbx_description
1 polymer ?
#
loop_
_entity_poly.entity_id
_entity_poly.type
_entity_poly.pdbx_seq_one_letter_code
_entity_poly.pdbx_strand_id
1 'polypeptide(L)'
;MFTLLRTFSPAHFEGGSWDQGGGCNRTRPFTEDEVIDRANGVDGEYRKVQVEEIERARKEGERWGNKFEVLDITKAMLMRPDGHPGLYWGNKWMKGYNDCIHWCLPGPVDAWNELLLYMLRKQLDEHKKSPTN
;
A
#
# COMPACT_ATOMS: atom_id res chain seq x y z
N MET A 1 13.78 -13.65 13.81
CA MET A 1 12.74 -12.58 13.86
C MET A 1 11.93 -12.62 12.57
N PHE A 2 10.62 -12.31 12.61
CA PHE A 2 9.78 -12.19 11.40
C PHE A 2 9.40 -10.73 11.17
N THR A 3 9.70 -10.18 10.00
CA THR A 3 9.50 -8.77 9.68
C THR A 3 8.76 -8.63 8.36
N LEU A 4 7.75 -7.77 8.32
CA LEU A 4 6.98 -7.44 7.13
C LEU A 4 7.21 -5.99 6.71
N LEU A 5 7.44 -5.77 5.43
CA LEU A 5 7.43 -4.45 4.80
C LEU A 5 6.13 -4.27 4.02
N ARG A 6 5.35 -3.23 4.35
CA ARG A 6 4.20 -2.80 3.54
C ARG A 6 4.68 -1.84 2.45
N THR A 7 4.42 -2.15 1.18
CA THR A 7 4.85 -1.31 0.05
C THR A 7 4.11 0.04 0.00
N PHE A 8 4.51 0.94 -0.88
CA PHE A 8 4.03 2.31 -0.99
C PHE A 8 2.50 2.38 -1.16
N SER A 9 1.87 3.35 -0.47
CA SER A 9 0.45 3.67 -0.61
C SER A 9 0.31 4.95 -1.44
N PRO A 10 -0.22 4.88 -2.66
CA PRO A 10 -0.29 6.01 -3.58
C PRO A 10 -1.36 7.03 -3.20
N ALA A 11 -1.13 8.29 -3.58
CA ALA A 11 -2.14 9.36 -3.57
C ALA A 11 -2.91 9.41 -4.91
N HIS A 12 -4.07 10.06 -4.94
CA HIS A 12 -4.94 10.14 -6.13
C HIS A 12 -5.41 11.56 -6.47
N PHE A 13 -4.50 12.52 -6.51
CA PHE A 13 -4.85 13.88 -6.93
C PHE A 13 -5.11 13.96 -8.44
N GLU A 14 -6.19 14.63 -8.80
CA GLU A 14 -6.60 14.97 -10.16
C GLU A 14 -6.95 16.45 -10.26
N GLY A 15 -6.75 17.05 -11.44
CA GLY A 15 -7.05 18.47 -11.68
C GLY A 15 -6.09 19.45 -10.98
N GLY A 16 -5.02 18.95 -10.37
CA GLY A 16 -3.99 19.73 -9.69
C GLY A 16 -3.21 18.86 -8.71
N SER A 17 -2.12 19.37 -8.15
CA SER A 17 -1.43 18.77 -7.00
C SER A 17 -2.15 19.10 -5.69
N TRP A 18 -1.65 18.53 -4.59
CA TRP A 18 -2.18 18.73 -3.24
C TRP A 18 -2.31 20.21 -2.82
N ASP A 19 -1.46 21.09 -3.35
CA ASP A 19 -1.40 22.53 -3.09
C ASP A 19 -1.95 23.41 -4.21
N GLN A 20 -2.35 22.82 -5.34
CA GLN A 20 -2.81 23.54 -6.54
C GLN A 20 -4.29 23.26 -6.86
N GLY A 21 -5.08 22.86 -5.86
CA GLY A 21 -6.51 22.62 -6.01
C GLY A 21 -6.86 21.21 -6.52
N GLY A 22 -5.92 20.26 -6.47
CA GLY A 22 -6.18 18.86 -6.80
C GLY A 22 -7.23 18.22 -5.90
N GLY A 23 -7.97 17.26 -6.44
CA GLY A 23 -9.00 16.49 -5.73
C GLY A 23 -9.06 15.02 -6.14
N CYS A 24 -9.96 14.26 -5.53
CA CYS A 24 -10.10 12.81 -5.71
C CYS A 24 -11.59 12.43 -5.59
N ASN A 25 -12.41 12.92 -6.52
CA ASN A 25 -13.87 12.76 -6.47
C ASN A 25 -14.37 11.50 -7.19
N ARG A 26 -13.49 10.55 -7.50
CA ARG A 26 -13.90 9.29 -8.13
C ARG A 26 -14.72 8.45 -7.15
N THR A 27 -15.71 7.75 -7.69
CA THR A 27 -16.65 6.92 -6.91
C THR A 27 -16.60 5.44 -7.31
N ARG A 28 -15.64 5.07 -8.17
CA ARG A 28 -15.38 3.70 -8.57
C ARG A 28 -13.87 3.42 -8.59
N PRO A 29 -13.47 2.14 -8.43
CA PRO A 29 -12.11 1.72 -8.72
C PRO A 29 -11.71 2.02 -10.16
N PHE A 30 -10.41 2.13 -10.37
CA PHE A 30 -9.83 2.10 -11.70
C PHE A 30 -9.85 0.70 -12.32
N THR A 31 -9.86 0.65 -13.64
CA THR A 31 -9.49 -0.53 -14.42
C THR A 31 -7.96 -0.72 -14.43
N GLU A 32 -7.50 -1.87 -14.92
CA GLU A 32 -6.06 -2.11 -15.08
C GLU A 32 -5.41 -1.14 -16.07
N ASP A 33 -6.11 -0.81 -17.16
CA ASP A 33 -5.62 0.13 -18.17
C ASP A 33 -5.50 1.55 -17.60
N GLU A 34 -6.42 1.96 -16.71
CA GLU A 34 -6.41 3.27 -16.08
C GLU A 34 -5.23 3.46 -15.10
N VAL A 35 -4.59 2.38 -14.64
CA VAL A 35 -3.44 2.44 -13.73
C VAL A 35 -2.11 2.13 -14.39
N ILE A 36 -2.07 1.76 -15.67
CA ILE A 36 -0.86 1.23 -16.31
C ILE A 36 0.28 2.25 -16.32
N ASP A 37 -0.01 3.50 -16.67
CA ASP A 37 0.99 4.56 -16.74
C ASP A 37 1.53 4.91 -15.36
N ARG A 38 0.67 4.86 -14.34
CA ARG A 38 1.09 5.10 -12.95
C ARG A 38 1.91 3.95 -12.39
N ALA A 39 1.50 2.71 -12.67
CA ALA A 39 2.20 1.50 -12.27
C ALA A 39 3.58 1.36 -12.96
N ASN A 40 3.75 1.95 -14.14
CA ASN A 40 5.03 2.03 -14.85
C ASN A 40 5.78 3.35 -14.59
N GLY A 41 5.17 4.28 -13.85
CA GLY A 41 5.72 5.58 -13.51
C GLY A 41 6.33 5.63 -12.11
N VAL A 42 6.25 6.80 -11.48
CA VAL A 42 6.87 7.06 -10.17
C VAL A 42 6.33 6.13 -9.07
N ASP A 43 5.03 5.83 -9.08
CA ASP A 43 4.43 4.91 -8.10
C ASP A 43 5.01 3.48 -8.24
N GLY A 44 5.25 3.05 -9.48
CA GLY A 44 5.93 1.80 -9.82
C GLY A 44 7.38 1.76 -9.38
N GLU A 45 8.13 2.83 -9.60
CA GLU A 45 9.54 2.93 -9.19
C GLU A 45 9.68 2.91 -7.66
N TYR A 46 8.79 3.56 -6.91
CA TYR A 46 8.77 3.45 -5.44
C TYR A 46 8.55 2.01 -4.98
N ARG A 47 7.55 1.33 -5.56
CA ARG A 47 7.31 -0.09 -5.26
C ARG A 47 8.54 -0.93 -5.60
N LYS A 48 9.14 -0.72 -6.77
CA LYS A 48 10.29 -1.48 -7.24
C LYS A 48 11.47 -1.38 -6.29
N VAL A 49 11.85 -0.18 -5.86
CA VAL A 49 12.94 0.01 -4.89
C VAL A 49 12.63 -0.72 -3.58
N GLN A 50 11.40 -0.62 -3.06
CA GLN A 50 11.01 -1.32 -1.83
C GLN A 50 11.09 -2.85 -1.96
N VAL A 51 10.68 -3.41 -3.10
CA VAL A 51 10.78 -4.85 -3.37
C VAL A 51 12.25 -5.27 -3.54
N GLU A 52 13.08 -4.48 -4.21
CA GLU A 52 14.50 -4.81 -4.34
C GLU A 52 15.22 -4.83 -2.99
N GLU A 53 14.94 -3.87 -2.11
CA GLU A 53 15.54 -3.83 -0.76
C GLU A 53 15.07 -4.97 0.13
N ILE A 54 13.79 -5.35 0.08
CA ILE A 54 13.31 -6.47 0.90
C ILE A 54 13.86 -7.81 0.40
N GLU A 55 14.11 -7.97 -0.91
CA GLU A 55 14.81 -9.15 -1.44
C GLU A 55 16.28 -9.19 -1.02
N ARG A 56 16.96 -8.04 -0.93
CA ARG A 56 18.31 -7.96 -0.33
C ARG A 56 18.28 -8.38 1.14
N ALA A 57 17.35 -7.83 1.91
CA ALA A 57 17.16 -8.15 3.32
C ALA A 57 16.82 -9.63 3.56
N ARG A 58 16.03 -10.27 2.69
CA ARG A 58 15.76 -11.71 2.74
C ARG A 58 17.04 -12.53 2.66
N LYS A 59 17.86 -12.30 1.64
CA LYS A 59 19.12 -13.04 1.40
C LYS A 59 20.12 -12.89 2.55
N GLU A 60 20.20 -11.70 3.13
CA GLU A 60 21.10 -11.45 4.27
C GLU A 60 20.52 -11.96 5.59
N GLY A 61 19.21 -11.79 5.78
CA GLY A 61 18.47 -12.15 6.98
C GLY A 61 18.46 -13.65 7.26
N GLU A 62 18.38 -14.48 6.22
CA GLU A 62 18.40 -15.94 6.33
C GLU A 62 19.63 -16.44 7.10
N ARG A 63 20.79 -15.81 6.90
CA ARG A 63 22.05 -16.16 7.60
C ARG A 63 21.96 -15.97 9.11
N TRP A 64 21.06 -15.12 9.57
CA TRP A 64 20.87 -14.77 10.98
C TRP A 64 19.54 -15.29 11.54
N GLY A 65 18.85 -16.19 10.81
CA GLY A 65 17.52 -16.69 11.22
C GLY A 65 16.43 -15.62 11.21
N ASN A 66 16.62 -14.55 10.44
CA ASN A 66 15.63 -13.50 10.24
C ASN A 66 14.88 -13.74 8.92
N LYS A 67 13.56 -13.64 8.98
CA LYS A 67 12.68 -13.78 7.82
C LYS A 67 12.04 -12.44 7.51
N PHE A 68 12.29 -11.96 6.31
CA PHE A 68 11.73 -10.73 5.78
C PHE A 68 10.69 -11.06 4.72
N GLU A 69 9.54 -10.40 4.77
CA GLU A 69 8.44 -10.61 3.83
C GLU A 69 7.86 -9.27 3.38
N VAL A 70 7.16 -9.27 2.25
CA VAL A 70 6.56 -8.06 1.67
C VAL A 70 5.04 -8.18 1.60
N LEU A 71 4.36 -7.22 2.21
CA LEU A 71 2.94 -6.95 2.03
C LEU A 71 2.80 -5.97 0.86
N ASP A 72 2.72 -6.51 -0.35
CA ASP A 72 2.68 -5.72 -1.56
C ASP A 72 1.27 -5.21 -1.89
N ILE A 73 1.02 -3.95 -1.57
CA ILE A 73 -0.29 -3.30 -1.71
C ILE A 73 -0.35 -2.27 -2.84
N THR A 74 0.79 -1.85 -3.41
CA THR A 74 0.84 -0.62 -4.21
C THR A 74 -0.07 -0.67 -5.43
N LYS A 75 -0.05 -1.77 -6.23
CA LYS A 75 -0.96 -1.89 -7.39
C LYS A 75 -2.43 -1.95 -6.96
N ALA A 76 -2.74 -2.72 -5.91
CA ALA A 76 -4.10 -2.83 -5.41
C ALA A 76 -4.64 -1.48 -4.92
N MET A 77 -3.80 -0.65 -4.31
CA MET A 77 -4.19 0.68 -3.84
C MET A 77 -4.19 1.74 -4.93
N LEU A 78 -3.30 1.61 -5.92
CA LEU A 78 -3.36 2.44 -7.14
C LEU A 78 -4.73 2.31 -7.81
N MET A 79 -5.37 1.15 -7.73
CA MET A 79 -6.67 0.92 -8.33
C MET A 79 -7.84 1.52 -7.54
N ARG A 80 -7.63 2.15 -6.39
CA ARG A 80 -8.70 2.57 -5.47
C ARG A 80 -8.80 4.08 -5.26
N PRO A 81 -8.89 4.91 -6.32
CA PRO A 81 -9.09 6.36 -6.14
C PRO A 81 -10.40 6.69 -5.40
N ASP A 82 -11.37 5.76 -5.41
CA ASP A 82 -12.66 5.84 -4.72
C ASP A 82 -12.58 5.69 -3.19
N GLY A 83 -11.42 5.34 -2.65
CA GLY A 83 -11.24 5.10 -1.22
C GLY A 83 -10.84 6.31 -0.38
N HIS A 84 -10.64 7.47 -1.00
CA HIS A 84 -10.15 8.67 -0.32
C HIS A 84 -11.30 9.50 0.29
N PRO A 85 -11.05 10.19 1.41
CA PRO A 85 -12.05 11.06 2.01
C PRO A 85 -12.26 12.36 1.22
N GLY A 86 -11.31 12.80 0.39
CA GLY A 86 -11.46 13.99 -0.45
C GLY A 86 -11.76 15.23 0.38
N LEU A 87 -12.92 15.86 0.17
CA LEU A 87 -13.38 17.01 0.96
C LEU A 87 -13.93 16.63 2.35
N TYR A 88 -14.23 15.36 2.59
CA TYR A 88 -15.00 14.89 3.76
C TYR A 88 -14.14 14.54 4.97
N TRP A 89 -12.83 14.77 4.93
CA TRP A 89 -11.90 14.51 6.04
C TRP A 89 -11.99 15.52 7.21
N GLY A 90 -12.93 16.47 7.15
CA GLY A 90 -13.28 17.33 8.27
C GLY A 90 -12.38 18.55 8.50
N ASN A 91 -11.47 18.87 7.59
CA ASN A 91 -10.54 19.99 7.80
C ASN A 91 -11.01 21.32 7.19
N LYS A 92 -11.66 22.13 8.04
CA LYS A 92 -12.07 23.51 7.71
C LYS A 92 -10.91 24.52 7.76
N TRP A 93 -9.74 24.16 8.30
CA TRP A 93 -8.61 25.07 8.55
C TRP A 93 -7.59 25.11 7.41
N MET A 94 -7.48 24.02 6.64
CA MET A 94 -6.60 23.88 5.48
C MET A 94 -7.20 24.49 4.19
N LYS A 95 -7.99 25.57 4.29
CA LYS A 95 -8.63 26.25 3.15
C LYS A 95 -9.45 25.32 2.22
N GLY A 96 -9.90 24.16 2.70
CA GLY A 96 -10.67 23.19 1.91
C GLY A 96 -9.83 22.30 0.98
N TYR A 97 -8.54 22.11 1.23
CA TYR A 97 -7.75 21.10 0.50
C TYR A 97 -8.36 19.69 0.62
N ASN A 98 -8.30 18.94 -0.47
CA ASN A 98 -8.70 17.55 -0.50
C ASN A 98 -7.64 16.66 0.15
N ASP A 99 -8.07 15.71 0.96
CA ASP A 99 -7.23 14.61 1.39
C ASP A 99 -7.38 13.43 0.43
N CYS A 100 -6.40 13.33 -0.47
CA CYS A 100 -6.28 12.26 -1.46
C CYS A 100 -5.09 11.35 -1.16
N ILE A 101 -4.65 11.31 0.11
CA ILE A 101 -3.51 10.51 0.60
C ILE A 101 -4.00 9.47 1.60
N HIS A 102 -4.86 9.88 2.54
CA HIS A 102 -5.44 8.98 3.53
C HIS A 102 -6.68 8.26 3.00
N TRP A 103 -7.15 7.27 3.74
CA TRP A 103 -8.22 6.38 3.31
C TRP A 103 -9.43 6.47 4.23
N CYS A 104 -10.62 6.37 3.65
CA CYS A 104 -11.87 6.20 4.40
C CYS A 104 -11.87 4.87 5.18
N LEU A 105 -12.62 4.86 6.29
CA LEU A 105 -12.93 3.65 7.06
C LEU A 105 -14.46 3.51 7.24
N PRO A 106 -15.04 2.34 6.95
CA PRO A 106 -14.43 1.18 6.28
C PRO A 106 -13.99 1.51 4.84
N GLY A 107 -13.00 0.81 4.30
CA GLY A 107 -12.40 1.16 3.00
C GLY A 107 -11.27 0.25 2.51
N PRO A 108 -10.51 0.67 1.48
CA PRO A 108 -9.46 -0.17 0.86
C PRO A 108 -8.37 -0.65 1.83
N VAL A 109 -8.11 0.10 2.89
CA VAL A 109 -7.13 -0.25 3.93
C VAL A 109 -7.54 -1.48 4.73
N ASP A 110 -8.82 -1.85 4.75
CA ASP A 110 -9.27 -3.09 5.40
C ASP A 110 -8.66 -4.32 4.71
N ALA A 111 -8.46 -4.27 3.39
CA ALA A 111 -7.77 -5.33 2.65
C ALA A 111 -6.31 -5.50 3.07
N TRP A 112 -5.65 -4.44 3.57
CA TRP A 112 -4.27 -4.56 4.09
C TRP A 112 -4.25 -5.43 5.33
N ASN A 113 -5.25 -5.26 6.20
CA ASN A 113 -5.38 -6.03 7.44
C ASN A 113 -5.69 -7.51 7.14
N GLU A 114 -6.53 -7.78 6.15
CA GLU A 114 -6.82 -9.15 5.72
C GLU A 114 -5.58 -9.86 5.15
N LEU A 115 -4.83 -9.18 4.28
CA LEU A 115 -3.59 -9.69 3.71
C LEU A 115 -2.52 -9.89 4.79
N LEU A 116 -2.37 -8.95 5.71
CA LEU A 116 -1.47 -9.06 6.85
C LEU A 116 -1.81 -10.28 7.70
N LEU A 117 -3.10 -10.45 8.06
CA LEU A 117 -3.56 -11.60 8.83
C LEU A 117 -3.26 -12.92 8.11
N TYR A 118 -3.49 -12.98 6.80
CA TYR A 118 -3.15 -14.15 5.99
C TYR A 118 -1.65 -14.47 6.05
N MET A 119 -0.78 -13.47 5.87
CA MET A 119 0.67 -13.67 5.91
C MET A 119 1.15 -14.14 7.29
N LEU A 120 0.61 -13.58 8.38
CA LEU A 120 0.91 -14.00 9.74
C LEU A 120 0.47 -15.44 10.00
N ARG A 121 -0.73 -15.83 9.54
CA ARG A 121 -1.22 -17.22 9.66
C ARG A 121 -0.33 -18.19 8.89
N LYS A 122 0.00 -17.87 7.65
CA LYS A 122 0.92 -18.66 6.83
C LYS A 122 2.26 -18.88 7.53
N GLN A 123 2.83 -17.82 8.12
CA GLN A 123 4.10 -17.92 8.86
C GLN A 123 4.00 -18.80 10.11
N LEU A 124 2.90 -18.69 10.87
CA LEU A 124 2.67 -19.53 12.04
C LEU A 124 2.54 -21.01 11.66
N ASP A 125 1.87 -21.30 10.55
CA ASP A 125 1.69 -22.68 10.08
C ASP A 125 2.99 -23.28 9.53
N GLU A 126 3.83 -22.49 8.86
CA GLU A 126 5.18 -22.90 8.47
C GLU A 126 6.06 -23.20 9.70
N HIS A 127 5.96 -22.39 10.76
CA HIS A 127 6.69 -22.63 12.00
C HIS A 127 6.26 -23.93 12.69
N LYS A 128 4.95 -24.23 12.73
CA LYS A 128 4.44 -25.49 13.29
C LYS A 128 4.87 -26.74 12.51
N LYS A 129 5.06 -26.61 11.19
CA LYS A 129 5.47 -27.71 10.30
C LYS A 129 6.96 -28.02 10.33
N SER A 130 7.76 -27.16 10.95
CA SER A 130 9.19 -27.38 11.16
C SER A 130 9.38 -27.82 12.62
N PRO A 131 9.27 -29.12 12.96
CA PRO A 131 9.54 -29.54 14.32
C PRO A 131 11.01 -29.25 14.58
N THR A 132 11.28 -28.48 15.64
CA THR A 132 12.62 -28.37 16.22
C THR A 132 13.15 -29.78 16.50
N ASN A 133 14.31 -30.10 15.94
CA ASN A 133 15.17 -31.18 16.44
C ASN A 133 15.53 -30.93 17.91
#